data_AF-A0A151IBN8-F1
#
_entry.id   AF-A0A151IBN8-F1
#
_cell.length_a   1.000
_cell.length_b   1.000
_cell.length_c   1.000
_cell.angle_alpha   90.00
_cell.angle_beta   90.00
_cell.angle_gamma   90.00
#
_symmetry.space_group_name_H-M   'P 1'
#
loop_
_entity.id
_entity.type
_entity.pdbx_description
1 polymer ?
#
loop_
_entity_poly.entity_id
_entity_poly.type
_entity_poly.pdbx_seq_one_letter_code
_entity_poly.pdbx_strand_id
1 'polypeptide(L)'
;MEEERRLIEQQRQQLEREKREWQQQQLEWTQRSASTTGVQAATEQPASLFLSGAEVSRVGMRMPEFTPADPELWFHIVDRSFQAAGIAADATKFGYALTAIGPRYTMEVRDIIINPPAERAYEILKAEVIKRLSLSQEHKTRRLLEHEEIGDRKPSQFLRHLRGLAGNAVGDGILRTI
;
A
#
# COMPACT_ATOMS: atom_id res chain seq x y z
N MET A 1 -17.09 -38.57 5.32
CA MET A 1 -17.84 -37.83 6.37
C MET A 1 -17.04 -37.72 7.67
N GLU A 2 -16.52 -38.81 8.24
CA GLU A 2 -15.81 -38.75 9.54
C GLU A 2 -14.32 -38.38 9.43
N GLU A 3 -13.64 -38.81 8.37
CA GLU A 3 -12.26 -38.42 8.06
C GLU A 3 -12.13 -36.93 7.72
N GLU A 4 -13.14 -36.37 7.07
CA GLU A 4 -13.19 -34.95 6.70
C GLU A 4 -13.34 -34.05 7.93
N ARG A 5 -14.09 -34.51 8.95
CA ARG A 5 -14.19 -33.84 10.25
C ARG A 5 -12.86 -33.90 11.01
N ARG A 6 -12.12 -35.01 10.92
CA ARG A 6 -10.79 -35.14 11.52
C ARG A 6 -9.77 -34.24 10.82
N LEU A 7 -9.85 -34.10 9.50
CA LEU A 7 -8.98 -33.23 8.71
C LEU A 7 -9.21 -31.75 9.06
N ILE A 8 -10.47 -31.33 9.15
CA ILE A 8 -10.83 -29.96 9.54
C ILE A 8 -10.35 -29.65 10.96
N GLU A 9 -10.54 -30.58 11.90
CA GLU A 9 -10.08 -30.40 13.28
C GLU A 9 -8.54 -30.36 13.37
N GLN A 10 -7.85 -31.19 12.58
CA GLN A 10 -6.38 -31.18 12.51
C GLN A 10 -5.85 -29.86 11.94
N GLN A 11 -6.50 -29.33 10.90
CA GLN A 11 -6.14 -28.07 10.27
C GLN A 11 -6.43 -26.87 11.19
N ARG A 12 -7.54 -26.93 11.95
CA ARG A 12 -7.85 -25.96 13.01
C ARG A 12 -6.82 -25.99 14.13
N GLN A 13 -6.35 -27.17 14.52
CA GLN A 13 -5.27 -27.31 15.51
C GLN A 13 -3.91 -26.82 14.99
N GLN A 14 -3.62 -26.97 13.70
CA GLN A 14 -2.43 -26.36 13.09
C GLN A 14 -2.50 -24.84 13.15
N LEU A 15 -3.63 -24.25 12.72
CA LEU A 15 -3.84 -22.80 12.77
C LEU A 15 -3.72 -22.24 14.20
N GLU A 16 -4.27 -22.95 15.20
CA GLU A 16 -4.14 -22.54 16.61
C GLU A 16 -2.71 -22.67 17.14
N ARG A 17 -1.91 -23.64 16.66
CA ARG A 17 -0.48 -23.74 16.98
C ARG A 17 0.30 -22.59 16.37
N GLU A 18 0.13 -22.33 15.09
CA GLU A 18 0.79 -21.21 14.40
C GLU A 18 0.41 -19.85 15.01
N LYS A 19 -0.85 -19.69 15.42
CA LYS A 19 -1.33 -18.49 16.11
C LYS A 19 -0.69 -18.32 17.49
N ARG A 20 -0.49 -19.41 18.24
CA ARG A 20 0.23 -19.39 19.53
C ARG A 20 1.71 -19.10 19.34
N GLU A 21 2.34 -19.67 18.31
CA GLU A 21 3.73 -19.38 17.95
C GLU A 21 3.91 -17.90 17.56
N TRP A 22 2.96 -17.35 16.81
CA TRP A 22 2.92 -15.92 16.51
C TRP A 22 2.77 -15.05 17.76
N GLN A 23 1.93 -15.45 18.72
CA GLN A 23 1.79 -14.75 20.00
C GLN A 23 3.06 -14.83 20.86
N GLN A 24 3.73 -15.98 20.87
CA GLN A 24 5.00 -16.16 21.57
C GLN A 24 6.11 -15.30 20.93
N GLN A 25 6.24 -15.32 19.61
CA GLN A 25 7.22 -14.49 18.90
C GLN A 25 6.96 -12.99 19.10
N GLN A 26 5.69 -12.58 19.21
CA GLN A 26 5.31 -11.22 19.59
C GLN A 26 5.78 -10.87 21.02
N LEU A 27 5.60 -11.77 21.99
CA LEU A 27 6.06 -11.57 23.36
C LEU A 27 7.59 -11.54 23.47
N GLU A 28 8.28 -12.41 22.74
CA GLU A 28 9.75 -12.44 22.67
C GLU A 28 10.30 -11.16 22.03
N TRP A 29 9.69 -10.71 20.93
CA TRP A 29 10.11 -9.49 20.25
C TRP A 29 9.95 -8.25 21.14
N THR A 30 8.84 -8.16 21.89
CA THR A 30 8.61 -7.07 22.84
C THR A 30 9.58 -7.10 24.03
N GLN A 31 9.87 -8.27 24.60
CA GLN A 31 10.88 -8.40 25.66
C GLN A 31 12.30 -8.06 25.17
N ARG A 32 12.67 -8.54 23.98
CA ARG A 32 14.00 -8.30 23.40
C ARG A 32 14.23 -6.83 23.04
N SER A 33 13.16 -6.11 22.69
CA SER A 33 13.19 -4.66 22.53
C SER A 33 13.34 -3.90 23.85
N ALA A 34 12.78 -4.42 24.95
CA ALA A 34 12.91 -3.85 26.29
C ALA A 34 14.30 -4.08 26.92
N SER A 35 14.93 -5.24 26.67
CA SER A 35 16.26 -5.57 27.19
C SER A 35 17.42 -4.86 26.48
N THR A 36 17.18 -4.16 25.36
CA THR A 36 18.23 -3.46 24.60
C THR A 36 18.44 -2.00 25.09
N THR A 37 17.62 -1.51 26.02
CA THR A 37 17.81 -0.19 26.65
C THR A 37 18.23 -0.33 28.11
N GLY A 38 19.49 -0.68 28.32
CA GLY A 38 20.10 -0.69 29.65
C GLY A 38 21.35 -1.53 29.67
N VAL A 39 22.51 -0.90 29.45
CA VAL A 39 23.71 -0.87 30.31
C VAL A 39 24.81 -0.17 29.50
N GLN A 40 25.18 1.05 29.92
CA GLN A 40 26.53 1.58 29.71
C GLN A 40 27.28 1.39 31.02
N ALA A 41 28.39 0.65 31.01
CA ALA A 41 29.66 1.05 31.64
C ALA A 41 30.75 -0.02 31.43
N ALA A 42 31.78 0.40 30.70
CA ALA A 42 33.20 0.15 30.92
C ALA A 42 33.84 -1.21 30.54
N THR A 43 34.81 -1.04 29.62
CA THR A 43 36.16 -1.64 29.54
C THR A 43 36.39 -2.80 28.57
N GLU A 44 37.34 -2.51 27.66
CA GLU A 44 38.24 -3.39 26.91
C GLU A 44 37.81 -3.87 25.50
N GLN A 45 38.39 -3.19 24.51
CA GLN A 45 38.62 -3.71 23.16
C GLN A 45 39.55 -4.94 23.23
N PRO A 46 39.39 -5.88 22.29
CA PRO A 46 40.46 -6.01 21.31
C PRO A 46 39.93 -5.98 19.88
N ALA A 47 40.81 -5.50 18.99
CA ALA A 47 40.60 -5.32 17.57
C ALA A 47 40.05 -6.59 16.88
N SER A 48 38.83 -6.49 16.37
CA SER A 48 38.32 -7.37 15.33
C SER A 48 37.85 -6.49 14.17
N LEU A 49 38.72 -6.46 13.16
CA LEU A 49 38.49 -6.07 11.76
C LEU A 49 37.13 -5.40 11.50
N PHE A 50 37.16 -4.07 11.39
CA PHE A 50 36.09 -3.27 10.80
C PHE A 50 35.73 -3.83 9.42
N LEU A 51 34.76 -4.74 9.37
CA LEU A 51 33.79 -4.70 8.29
C LEU A 51 32.86 -3.57 8.69
N SER A 52 33.12 -2.38 8.12
CA SER A 52 32.18 -1.28 8.11
C SER A 52 30.90 -1.77 7.43
N GLY A 53 30.03 -2.44 8.19
CA GLY A 53 28.63 -2.55 7.84
C GLY A 53 28.15 -1.12 7.76
N ALA A 54 27.81 -0.70 6.54
CA ALA A 54 27.36 0.65 6.25
C ALA A 54 26.39 1.07 7.35
N GLU A 55 26.81 2.00 8.20
CA GLU A 55 25.96 2.58 9.20
C GLU A 55 24.95 3.40 8.40
N VAL A 56 23.82 2.78 8.07
CA VAL A 56 22.74 3.44 7.36
C VAL A 56 22.22 4.47 8.33
N SER A 57 22.73 5.69 8.21
CA SER A 57 22.10 6.88 8.75
C SER A 57 20.66 6.86 8.24
N ARG A 58 19.73 6.45 9.11
CA ARG A 58 18.30 6.43 8.80
C ARG A 58 17.83 7.89 8.73
N VAL A 59 18.14 8.54 7.62
CA VAL A 59 17.41 9.74 7.20
C VAL A 59 15.97 9.28 7.04
N GLY A 60 15.11 9.63 8.00
CA GLY A 60 13.70 9.27 7.96
C GLY A 60 13.11 9.80 6.65
N MET A 61 12.75 8.91 5.74
CA MET A 61 12.07 9.29 4.50
C MET A 61 10.72 9.90 4.88
N ARG A 62 10.54 11.20 4.60
CA ARG A 62 9.23 11.84 4.74
C ARG A 62 8.34 11.36 3.60
N MET A 63 7.29 10.63 3.94
CA MET A 63 6.29 10.21 2.95
C MET A 63 5.48 11.42 2.47
N PRO A 64 5.28 11.57 1.15
CA PRO A 64 4.32 12.53 0.63
C PRO A 64 2.89 12.12 0.99
N GLU A 65 2.01 13.10 1.13
CA GLU A 65 0.59 12.87 1.33
C GLU A 65 -0.02 12.15 0.11
N PHE A 66 -0.89 11.17 0.36
CA PHE A 66 -1.51 10.39 -0.71
C PHE A 66 -2.47 11.23 -1.55
N THR A 67 -2.28 11.20 -2.88
CA THR A 67 -3.11 11.94 -3.84
C THR A 67 -4.03 10.97 -4.59
N PRO A 68 -5.28 10.74 -4.12
CA PRO A 68 -6.20 9.78 -4.73
C PRO A 68 -6.74 10.21 -6.10
N ALA A 69 -6.58 11.48 -6.47
CA ALA A 69 -6.93 12.00 -7.79
C ALA A 69 -5.94 11.55 -8.87
N ASP A 70 -4.70 11.29 -8.48
CA ASP A 70 -3.62 10.82 -9.37
C ASP A 70 -2.69 9.88 -8.58
N PRO A 71 -3.12 8.63 -8.33
CA PRO A 71 -2.33 7.67 -7.59
C PRO A 71 -1.04 7.30 -8.35
N GLU A 72 -1.05 7.36 -9.68
CA GLU A 72 0.12 7.03 -10.52
C GLU A 72 1.25 8.03 -10.30
N LEU A 73 0.96 9.33 -10.39
CA LEU A 73 1.94 10.39 -10.08
C LEU A 73 2.48 10.25 -8.66
N TRP A 74 1.59 9.99 -7.70
CA TRP A 74 2.00 9.82 -6.30
C TRP A 74 3.01 8.67 -6.14
N PHE A 75 2.73 7.50 -6.73
CA PHE A 75 3.66 6.37 -6.67
C PHE A 75 5.00 6.69 -7.34
N HIS A 76 5.02 7.45 -8.43
CA HIS A 76 6.28 7.89 -9.04
C HIS A 76 7.13 8.76 -8.10
N ILE A 77 6.50 9.69 -7.37
CA ILE A 77 7.21 10.53 -6.38
C ILE A 77 7.76 9.68 -5.24
N VAL A 78 6.97 8.73 -4.75
CA VAL A 78 7.36 7.80 -3.69
C VAL A 78 8.50 6.90 -4.14
N ASP A 79 8.46 6.35 -5.36
CA ASP A 79 9.54 5.53 -5.93
C ASP A 79 10.88 6.28 -5.98
N ARG A 80 10.85 7.55 -6.42
CA ARG A 80 12.05 8.41 -6.42
C ARG A 80 12.57 8.65 -5.01
N SER A 81 11.67 8.81 -4.05
CA SER A 81 12.03 9.03 -2.65
C SER A 81 12.62 7.77 -2.01
N PHE A 82 12.11 6.58 -2.35
CA PHE A 82 12.71 5.31 -1.95
C PHE A 82 14.12 5.13 -2.52
N GLN A 83 14.31 5.47 -3.81
CA GLN A 83 15.62 5.44 -4.45
C GLN A 83 16.61 6.37 -3.76
N ALA A 84 16.21 7.62 -3.48
CA ALA A 84 17.05 8.60 -2.79
C ALA A 84 17.41 8.19 -1.35
N ALA A 85 16.50 7.50 -0.66
CA ALA A 85 16.71 7.00 0.70
C ALA A 85 17.44 5.63 0.75
N GLY A 86 17.79 5.03 -0.40
CA GLY A 86 18.41 3.71 -0.47
C GLY A 86 17.48 2.55 -0.06
N ILE A 87 16.16 2.76 -0.07
CA ILE A 87 15.17 1.76 0.29
C ILE A 87 14.89 0.86 -0.91
N ALA A 88 15.56 -0.29 -0.97
CA ALA A 88 15.41 -1.26 -2.05
C ALA A 88 14.45 -2.42 -1.69
N ALA A 89 14.35 -2.79 -0.41
CA ALA A 89 13.58 -3.96 0.03
C ALA A 89 12.07 -3.79 -0.19
N ASP A 90 11.47 -4.72 -0.93
CA ASP A 90 10.04 -4.71 -1.30
C ASP A 90 9.13 -4.64 -0.07
N ALA A 91 9.38 -5.48 0.94
CA ALA A 91 8.62 -5.48 2.19
C ALA A 91 8.66 -4.13 2.93
N THR A 92 9.80 -3.42 2.87
CA THR A 92 9.93 -2.08 3.46
C THR A 92 9.13 -1.05 2.68
N LYS A 93 9.22 -1.07 1.34
CA LYS A 93 8.41 -0.20 0.47
C LYS A 93 6.91 -0.42 0.68
N PHE A 94 6.49 -1.68 0.76
CA PHE A 94 5.12 -2.08 1.01
C PHE A 94 4.59 -1.50 2.33
N GLY A 95 5.31 -1.69 3.44
CA GLY A 95 4.92 -1.14 4.73
C GLY A 95 4.77 0.38 4.72
N TYR A 96 5.75 1.09 4.13
CA TYR A 96 5.69 2.54 4.00
C TYR A 96 4.49 3.02 3.17
N ALA A 97 4.26 2.39 2.02
CA ALA A 97 3.15 2.74 1.14
C ALA A 97 1.79 2.59 1.84
N LEU A 98 1.59 1.49 2.60
CA LEU A 98 0.35 1.29 3.36
C LEU A 98 0.11 2.39 4.39
N THR A 99 1.16 2.82 5.11
CA THR A 99 1.02 3.91 6.08
C THR A 99 0.68 5.25 5.43
N ALA A 100 1.21 5.51 4.23
CA ALA A 100 1.01 6.77 3.54
C ALA A 100 -0.35 6.86 2.80
N ILE A 101 -0.82 5.74 2.24
CA ILE A 101 -2.13 5.64 1.57
C ILE A 101 -3.28 5.86 2.57
N GLY A 102 -3.11 5.39 3.81
CA GLY A 102 -4.07 5.60 4.89
C GLY A 102 -5.32 4.70 4.82
N PRO A 103 -6.09 4.63 5.91
CA PRO A 103 -7.15 3.63 6.13
C PRO A 103 -8.28 3.69 5.10
N ARG A 104 -8.61 4.88 4.58
CA ARG A 104 -9.70 5.06 3.63
C ARG A 104 -9.48 4.29 2.33
N TYR A 105 -8.25 4.29 1.82
CA TYR A 105 -7.93 3.71 0.52
C TYR A 105 -7.26 2.34 0.64
N THR A 106 -6.67 1.99 1.78
CA THR A 106 -6.24 0.61 2.05
C THR A 106 -7.40 -0.37 2.12
N MET A 107 -8.61 0.10 2.45
CA MET A 107 -9.83 -0.72 2.34
C MET A 107 -10.11 -1.20 0.91
N GLU A 108 -9.76 -0.41 -0.11
CA GLU A 108 -9.94 -0.77 -1.51
C GLU A 108 -9.02 -1.91 -1.94
N VAL A 109 -7.94 -2.17 -1.20
CA VAL A 109 -6.93 -3.21 -1.47
C VAL A 109 -6.76 -4.16 -0.29
N ARG A 110 -7.83 -4.34 0.50
CA ARG A 110 -7.83 -5.14 1.73
C ARG A 110 -7.35 -6.58 1.50
N ASP A 111 -7.73 -7.19 0.39
CA ASP A 111 -7.31 -8.54 -0.02
C ASP A 111 -5.79 -8.67 -0.10
N ILE A 112 -5.10 -7.66 -0.63
CA ILE A 112 -3.63 -7.63 -0.74
C ILE A 112 -2.99 -7.45 0.63
N ILE A 113 -3.63 -6.74 1.54
CA ILE A 113 -3.10 -6.50 2.89
C ILE A 113 -3.26 -7.74 3.77
N ILE A 114 -4.42 -8.41 3.70
CA ILE A 114 -4.73 -9.60 4.51
C ILE A 114 -3.97 -10.82 4.00
N ASN A 115 -3.77 -10.93 2.68
CA ASN A 115 -3.02 -12.00 2.06
C ASN A 115 -1.96 -11.42 1.11
N PRO A 116 -0.84 -10.90 1.66
CA PRO A 116 0.20 -10.27 0.86
C PRO A 116 0.83 -11.28 -0.10
N PRO A 117 1.04 -10.90 -1.37
CA PRO A 117 1.80 -11.71 -2.32
C PRO A 117 3.19 -12.05 -1.78
N ALA A 118 3.65 -13.28 -2.04
CA ALA A 118 4.95 -13.75 -1.57
C ALA A 118 6.13 -12.97 -2.18
N GLU A 119 5.96 -12.45 -3.39
CA GLU A 119 6.96 -11.68 -4.12
C GLU A 119 6.33 -10.42 -4.71
N ARG A 120 7.12 -9.35 -4.78
CA ARG A 120 6.74 -8.08 -5.41
C ARG A 120 5.45 -7.49 -4.84
N ALA A 121 5.25 -7.61 -3.53
CA ALA A 121 4.05 -7.15 -2.86
C ALA A 121 3.84 -5.64 -3.05
N TYR A 122 4.92 -4.85 -3.05
CA TYR A 122 4.83 -3.41 -3.33
C TYR A 122 4.36 -3.12 -4.76
N GLU A 123 4.91 -3.81 -5.76
CA GLU A 123 4.52 -3.61 -7.17
C GLU A 123 3.06 -4.00 -7.42
N ILE A 124 2.62 -5.10 -6.81
CA ILE A 124 1.22 -5.55 -6.90
C ILE A 124 0.29 -4.56 -6.19
N LEU A 125 0.66 -4.08 -5.00
CA LEU A 125 -0.08 -3.03 -4.29
C LEU A 125 -0.21 -1.78 -5.17
N LYS A 126 0.90 -1.30 -5.75
CA LYS A 126 0.92 -0.13 -6.64
C LYS A 126 -0.04 -0.31 -7.81
N ALA A 127 0.04 -1.43 -8.53
CA ALA A 127 -0.79 -1.69 -9.69
C ALA A 127 -2.29 -1.73 -9.32
N GLU A 128 -2.64 -2.42 -8.23
CA GLU A 128 -4.03 -2.58 -7.82
C GLU A 128 -4.64 -1.30 -7.22
N VAL A 129 -3.86 -0.51 -6.47
CA VAL A 129 -4.30 0.81 -6.00
C VAL A 129 -4.61 1.72 -7.19
N ILE A 130 -3.69 1.83 -8.16
CA ILE A 130 -3.91 2.66 -9.35
C ILE A 130 -5.16 2.19 -10.10
N LYS A 131 -5.26 0.89 -10.39
CA LYS A 131 -6.40 0.31 -11.11
C LYS A 131 -7.73 0.57 -10.42
N ARG A 132 -7.85 0.25 -9.13
CA ARG A 132 -9.13 0.34 -8.40
C ARG A 132 -9.57 1.78 -8.20
N LEU A 133 -8.64 2.70 -7.91
CA LEU A 133 -8.97 4.11 -7.80
C LEU A 133 -9.35 4.72 -9.16
N SER A 134 -8.66 4.37 -10.24
CA SER A 134 -9.02 4.83 -11.59
C SER A 134 -10.41 4.35 -12.01
N LEU A 135 -10.74 3.08 -11.78
CA LEU A 135 -12.09 2.55 -12.03
C LEU A 135 -13.16 3.27 -11.20
N SER A 136 -12.89 3.52 -9.91
CA SER A 136 -13.80 4.27 -9.03
C SER A 136 -14.04 5.69 -9.55
N GLN A 137 -13.01 6.37 -10.05
CA GLN A 137 -13.15 7.70 -10.66
C GLN A 137 -13.92 7.64 -11.97
N GLU A 138 -13.63 6.68 -12.85
CA GLU A 138 -14.37 6.48 -14.10
C GLU A 138 -15.87 6.28 -13.84
N HIS A 139 -16.23 5.45 -12.86
CA HIS A 139 -17.62 5.22 -12.46
C HIS A 139 -18.29 6.49 -11.94
N LYS A 140 -17.60 7.29 -11.11
CA LYS A 140 -18.14 8.56 -10.62
C LYS A 140 -18.36 9.54 -11.77
N THR A 141 -17.38 9.65 -12.66
CA THR A 141 -17.50 10.51 -13.85
C THR A 141 -18.65 10.06 -14.74
N ARG A 142 -18.76 8.77 -15.07
CA ARG A 142 -19.86 8.24 -15.88
C ARG A 142 -21.21 8.59 -15.26
N ARG A 143 -21.39 8.34 -13.96
CA ARG A 143 -22.64 8.70 -13.27
C ARG A 143 -22.93 10.19 -13.32
N LEU A 144 -21.93 11.05 -13.15
CA LEU A 144 -22.12 12.51 -13.27
C LEU A 144 -22.58 12.90 -14.68
N LEU A 145 -21.96 12.32 -15.72
CA LEU A 145 -22.32 12.60 -17.10
C LEU A 145 -23.71 12.06 -17.47
N GLU A 146 -24.10 10.89 -16.98
CA GLU A 146 -25.43 10.29 -17.22
C GLU A 146 -26.59 11.13 -16.67
N HIS A 147 -26.37 11.91 -15.61
CA HIS A 147 -27.40 12.75 -14.98
C HIS A 147 -27.33 14.21 -15.45
N GLU A 148 -26.43 14.55 -16.38
CA GLU A 148 -26.23 15.92 -16.84
C GLU A 148 -27.13 16.19 -18.06
N GLU A 149 -28.11 17.08 -17.91
CA GLU A 149 -29.06 17.42 -18.97
C GLU A 149 -28.63 18.65 -19.77
N ILE A 150 -28.81 18.67 -21.09
CA ILE A 150 -28.37 19.81 -21.93
C ILE A 150 -28.99 21.16 -21.52
N GLY A 151 -30.26 21.17 -21.09
CA GLY A 151 -31.02 22.38 -20.79
C GLY A 151 -31.05 23.36 -21.98
N ASP A 152 -30.90 24.66 -21.69
CA ASP A 152 -30.85 25.72 -22.72
C ASP A 152 -29.46 25.91 -23.36
N ARG A 153 -28.48 25.05 -23.04
CA ARG A 153 -27.11 25.18 -23.54
C ARG A 153 -27.02 24.80 -25.00
N LYS A 154 -26.18 25.50 -25.76
CA LYS A 154 -25.83 25.08 -27.13
C LYS A 154 -25.02 23.77 -27.08
N PRO A 155 -25.17 22.85 -28.06
CA PRO A 155 -24.47 21.57 -28.06
C PRO A 155 -22.94 21.67 -27.88
N SER A 156 -22.31 22.68 -28.47
CA SER A 156 -20.86 22.92 -28.31
C SER A 156 -20.47 23.35 -26.90
N GLN A 157 -21.33 24.12 -26.21
CA GLN A 157 -21.12 24.51 -24.82
C GLN A 157 -21.31 23.32 -23.88
N PHE A 158 -22.30 22.48 -24.16
CA PHE A 158 -22.56 21.26 -23.42
C PHE A 158 -21.38 20.27 -23.52
N LEU A 159 -20.87 20.01 -24.72
CA LEU A 159 -19.69 19.14 -24.90
C LEU A 159 -18.43 19.66 -24.20
N ARG A 160 -18.20 20.98 -24.23
CA ARG A 160 -17.09 21.60 -23.48
C ARG A 160 -17.27 21.43 -21.96
N HIS A 161 -18.51 21.52 -21.48
CA HIS A 161 -18.84 21.31 -20.08
C HIS A 161 -18.63 19.84 -19.65
N LEU A 162 -19.12 18.86 -20.43
CA LEU A 162 -18.91 17.44 -20.16
C LEU A 162 -17.42 17.08 -20.13
N ARG A 163 -16.60 17.65 -21.03
CA ARG A 163 -15.13 17.51 -20.99
C ARG A 163 -14.52 18.06 -19.70
N GLY A 164 -15.04 19.19 -19.20
CA GLY A 164 -14.61 19.75 -17.92
C GLY A 164 -14.97 18.86 -16.72
N LEU A 165 -16.17 18.27 -16.73
CA LEU A 165 -16.62 17.33 -15.69
C LEU A 165 -15.84 16.01 -15.71
N ALA A 166 -15.48 15.54 -16.91
CA ALA A 166 -14.75 14.28 -17.07
C ALA A 166 -13.29 14.34 -16.61
N GLY A 167 -12.69 15.53 -16.59
CA GLY A 167 -11.31 15.74 -16.19
C GLY A 167 -10.30 14.98 -17.06
N ASN A 168 -9.05 14.92 -16.60
CA ASN A 168 -7.96 14.21 -17.30
C ASN A 168 -7.99 12.68 -17.12
N ALA A 169 -8.92 12.17 -16.29
CA ALA A 169 -8.99 10.78 -15.89
C ALA A 169 -9.81 9.90 -16.85
N VAL A 170 -10.53 10.50 -17.81
CA VAL A 170 -11.45 9.77 -18.68
C VAL A 170 -11.09 10.01 -20.14
N GLY A 171 -10.65 8.94 -20.80
CA GLY A 171 -10.39 8.95 -22.25
C GLY A 171 -11.67 9.21 -23.05
N ASP A 172 -11.53 9.78 -24.24
CA ASP A 172 -12.61 10.21 -25.15
C ASP A 172 -13.70 9.16 -25.45
N GLY A 173 -13.47 7.89 -25.15
CA GLY A 173 -14.43 6.80 -25.36
C GLY A 173 -15.75 6.94 -24.60
N ILE A 174 -15.74 7.51 -23.38
CA ILE A 174 -16.98 7.69 -22.60
C ILE A 174 -17.85 8.80 -23.21
N LEU A 175 -17.23 9.91 -23.65
CA LEU A 175 -17.95 11.05 -24.24
C LEU A 175 -18.60 10.74 -25.60
N ARG A 176 -18.22 9.63 -26.26
CA ARG A 176 -18.86 9.18 -27.51
C ARG A 176 -20.05 8.23 -27.29
N THR A 177 -20.19 7.68 -26.09
CA THR A 177 -21.18 6.63 -25.79
C THR A 177 -22.47 7.19 -25.17
N ILE A 178 -22.45 8.45 -24.73
CA ILE A 178 -23.60 9.26 -24.32
C ILE A 178 -24.06 10.14 -25.48
#